data_AF-A0A975I940-F1
#
_entry.id   AF-A0A975I940-F1
#
_cell.length_a   1.000
_cell.length_b   1.000
_cell.length_c   1.000
_cell.angle_alpha   90.00
_cell.angle_beta   90.00
_cell.angle_gamma   90.00
#
_symmetry.space_group_name_H-M   'P 1'
#
loop_
_entity.id
_entity.type
_entity.pdbx_description
1 polymer ?
#
loop_
_entity_poly.entity_id
_entity_poly.type
_entity_poly.pdbx_seq_one_letter_code
_entity_poly.pdbx_strand_id
1 'polypeptide(L)'
;MSHFRAFHIPIIFTFTLLFCAPASGQTTLWLESFETDGDGGMRYQSSSAFNDGLNDHFQRTDGSDISNVSGPYLGALGSHYWAAEDTDDNGGDGLDEKSIVFPSIDISGYEQLVFSGLFAAGNEGGPGASNYDASDYIRVYYSLNGGATWQNVLWCSYENHGDGSNEPMGLDLDFDGQADTIGIHRLSRTFQLFSVSIPAGDSVQFRIEVHAESSSEELAFDALRLEGNPVLSAVPYATNALHHTDSLWFCSFDTALTGILGSAFSGAGLSSDSSDLLSSQAFRILGLSDGNTQFGNEYTSGDWARGLSDGTDTLGGLYAFESGTMGNRMLGIRPSGQDFAPGAILFRVENQTGHIIRHVWITFTIYTRNDGEASESIAFSSRTGAESFRGRASGDHQSPGPSMVNAPWQSSQKTVRFNTALAHGEQLILRWRNNTGDYGQSRDAWGLDDLSIQFSEEPVCPCSY
;
A
#
# COMPACT_ATOMS: atom_id res chain seq x y z
N MET A 1 15.92 -17.61 61.44
CA MET A 1 16.63 -17.52 60.15
C MET A 1 15.64 -17.81 59.05
N SER A 2 15.18 -16.78 58.34
CA SER A 2 14.37 -16.91 57.13
C SER A 2 14.33 -15.54 56.47
N HIS A 3 15.32 -15.28 55.60
CA HIS A 3 15.35 -14.11 54.73
C HIS A 3 14.46 -14.39 53.51
N PHE A 4 13.33 -13.71 53.40
CA PHE A 4 12.63 -13.61 52.12
C PHE A 4 13.33 -12.54 51.28
N ARG A 5 14.01 -12.96 50.21
CA ARG A 5 14.52 -12.07 49.17
C ARG A 5 13.41 -11.78 48.17
N ALA A 6 13.04 -10.51 48.03
CA ALA A 6 12.16 -10.06 46.95
C ALA A 6 12.93 -10.11 45.62
N PHE A 7 12.56 -11.05 44.74
CA PHE A 7 12.99 -11.08 43.34
C PHE A 7 12.27 -9.97 42.59
N HIS A 8 13.01 -8.96 42.12
CA HIS A 8 12.52 -8.01 41.13
C HIS A 8 12.67 -8.66 39.75
N ILE A 9 11.55 -9.04 39.13
CA ILE A 9 11.47 -9.44 37.73
C ILE A 9 11.40 -8.15 36.92
N PRO A 10 12.38 -7.83 36.05
CA PRO A 10 12.27 -6.68 35.17
C PRO A 10 11.16 -6.97 34.15
N ILE A 11 10.11 -6.14 34.17
CA ILE A 11 9.07 -6.10 33.15
C ILE A 11 9.73 -5.50 31.90
N ILE A 12 10.12 -6.37 30.97
CA ILE A 12 10.53 -5.96 29.62
C ILE A 12 9.23 -5.57 28.90
N PHE A 13 8.95 -4.27 28.80
CA PHE A 13 7.99 -3.76 27.84
C PHE A 13 8.62 -3.86 26.46
N THR A 14 8.32 -4.92 25.74
CA THR A 14 8.60 -5.00 24.31
C THR A 14 7.71 -3.97 23.63
N PHE A 15 8.28 -2.83 23.28
CA PHE A 15 7.61 -1.79 22.51
C PHE A 15 7.59 -2.25 21.06
N THR A 16 6.50 -2.87 20.62
CA THR A 16 6.28 -3.12 19.20
C THR A 16 6.14 -1.76 18.52
N LEU A 17 7.15 -1.36 17.76
CA LEU A 17 7.04 -0.25 16.81
C LEU A 17 5.90 -0.61 15.85
N LEU A 18 4.73 0.02 16.02
CA LEU A 18 3.73 0.07 14.94
C LEU A 18 4.28 1.06 13.91
N PHE A 19 4.89 0.53 12.85
CA PHE A 19 5.00 1.26 11.60
C PHE A 19 3.57 1.50 11.10
N CYS A 20 3.10 2.74 11.16
CA CYS A 20 1.95 3.16 10.37
C CYS A 20 2.45 3.32 8.94
N ALA A 21 2.41 2.23 8.16
CA ALA A 21 2.60 2.33 6.72
C ALA A 21 1.51 3.27 6.17
N PRO A 22 1.81 4.13 5.17
CA PRO A 22 0.75 4.82 4.45
C PRO A 22 -0.24 3.77 3.94
N ALA A 23 -1.50 3.85 4.38
CA ALA A 23 -2.58 3.10 3.78
C ALA A 23 -2.76 3.64 2.36
N SER A 24 -2.01 3.07 1.42
CA SER A 24 -2.41 3.04 0.03
C SER A 24 -3.82 2.46 -0.01
N GLY A 25 -4.75 3.14 -0.67
CA GLY A 25 -6.05 2.52 -0.95
C GLY A 25 -5.80 1.28 -1.79
N GLN A 26 -6.32 0.13 -1.32
CA GLN A 26 -6.30 -1.09 -2.11
C GLN A 26 -7.08 -0.83 -3.41
N THR A 27 -6.46 -1.10 -4.55
CA THR A 27 -7.05 -0.91 -5.89
C THR A 27 -7.60 -2.25 -6.37
N THR A 28 -8.85 -2.28 -6.83
CA THR A 28 -9.40 -3.46 -7.51
C THR A 28 -8.77 -3.58 -8.90
N LEU A 29 -8.00 -4.63 -9.12
CA LEU A 29 -7.32 -4.94 -10.38
C LEU A 29 -8.20 -5.75 -11.32
N TRP A 30 -9.03 -6.60 -10.74
CA TRP A 30 -9.93 -7.48 -11.48
C TRP A 30 -11.14 -7.84 -10.63
N LEU A 31 -12.29 -7.98 -11.29
CA LEU A 31 -13.54 -8.46 -10.71
C LEU A 31 -14.26 -9.32 -11.74
N GLU A 32 -14.57 -10.55 -11.37
CA GLU A 32 -15.62 -11.35 -12.00
C GLU A 32 -16.79 -11.50 -11.03
N SER A 33 -17.93 -10.93 -11.42
CA SER A 33 -19.18 -10.98 -10.66
C SER A 33 -20.28 -11.75 -11.38
N PHE A 34 -19.97 -12.38 -12.51
CA PHE A 34 -20.92 -13.10 -13.37
C PHE A 34 -22.15 -12.30 -13.84
N GLU A 35 -22.28 -11.00 -13.56
CA GLU A 35 -23.39 -10.17 -14.05
C GLU A 35 -23.38 -10.00 -15.59
N THR A 36 -22.25 -10.25 -16.22
CA THR A 36 -22.13 -10.31 -17.68
C THR A 36 -21.71 -11.72 -18.06
N ASP A 37 -22.52 -12.37 -18.89
CA ASP A 37 -22.11 -13.63 -19.51
C ASP A 37 -20.86 -13.42 -20.37
N GLY A 38 -19.88 -14.29 -20.16
CA GLY A 38 -18.56 -14.19 -20.75
C GLY A 38 -17.95 -15.53 -21.10
N ASP A 39 -18.72 -16.61 -20.98
CA ASP A 39 -18.23 -17.97 -21.22
C ASP A 39 -17.87 -18.20 -22.69
N GLY A 40 -16.87 -19.03 -22.93
CA GLY A 40 -16.34 -19.29 -24.28
C GLY A 40 -15.68 -18.06 -24.94
N GLY A 41 -15.50 -16.98 -24.19
CA GLY A 41 -15.09 -15.67 -24.69
C GLY A 41 -13.76 -15.19 -24.11
N MET A 42 -13.55 -13.87 -24.18
CA MET A 42 -12.34 -13.24 -23.61
C MET A 42 -12.44 -12.98 -22.11
N ARG A 43 -13.56 -13.31 -21.45
CA ARG A 43 -13.81 -12.97 -20.05
C ARG A 43 -13.56 -14.14 -19.12
N TYR A 44 -13.96 -15.34 -19.51
CA TYR A 44 -13.56 -16.61 -18.92
C TYR A 44 -13.89 -17.76 -19.87
N GLN A 45 -13.31 -18.92 -19.61
CA GLN A 45 -13.53 -20.15 -20.37
C GLN A 45 -13.83 -21.29 -19.40
N SER A 46 -15.07 -21.77 -19.41
CA SER A 46 -15.45 -23.01 -18.74
C SER A 46 -14.94 -24.22 -19.54
N SER A 47 -14.71 -25.35 -18.87
CA SER A 47 -14.38 -26.64 -19.53
C SER A 47 -15.56 -27.16 -20.35
N SER A 48 -16.76 -27.07 -19.81
CA SER A 48 -18.01 -27.58 -20.40
C SER A 48 -19.23 -27.12 -19.58
N ALA A 49 -19.65 -25.86 -19.70
CA ALA A 49 -20.85 -25.41 -19.01
C ALA A 49 -22.10 -26.16 -19.51
N PHE A 50 -22.96 -26.59 -18.58
CA PHE A 50 -24.19 -27.34 -18.89
C PHE A 50 -25.26 -27.16 -17.80
N ASN A 51 -26.48 -27.52 -18.17
CA ASN A 51 -27.63 -27.71 -17.28
C ASN A 51 -28.56 -28.73 -17.96
N ASP A 52 -28.69 -29.92 -17.34
CA ASP A 52 -29.59 -31.00 -17.78
C ASP A 52 -30.74 -31.22 -16.79
N GLY A 53 -31.12 -30.17 -16.07
CA GLY A 53 -32.14 -30.28 -15.04
C GLY A 53 -31.88 -29.33 -13.89
N LEU A 54 -32.66 -29.51 -12.84
CA LEU A 54 -32.55 -28.63 -11.68
C LEU A 54 -31.36 -28.99 -10.77
N ASN A 55 -30.87 -30.22 -10.84
CA ASN A 55 -29.84 -30.76 -9.95
C ASN A 55 -28.54 -31.11 -10.68
N ASP A 56 -28.51 -30.96 -12.01
CA ASP A 56 -27.43 -31.48 -12.86
C ASP A 56 -26.90 -30.31 -13.69
N HIS A 57 -25.89 -29.61 -13.16
CA HIS A 57 -25.46 -28.35 -13.76
C HIS A 57 -24.03 -27.94 -13.38
N PHE A 58 -23.41 -27.21 -14.30
CA PHE A 58 -22.21 -26.42 -14.06
C PHE A 58 -22.33 -25.16 -14.92
N GLN A 59 -22.84 -24.07 -14.36
CA GLN A 59 -23.19 -22.90 -15.17
C GLN A 59 -23.28 -21.60 -14.37
N ARG A 60 -23.25 -20.51 -15.14
CA ARG A 60 -23.76 -19.20 -14.71
C ARG A 60 -25.29 -19.25 -14.59
N THR A 61 -25.83 -18.84 -13.46
CA THR A 61 -27.28 -18.88 -13.14
C THR A 61 -27.71 -17.65 -12.32
N ASP A 62 -29.01 -17.35 -12.32
CA ASP A 62 -29.65 -16.42 -11.37
C ASP A 62 -30.42 -17.14 -10.23
N GLY A 63 -30.33 -18.47 -10.19
CA GLY A 63 -31.04 -19.35 -9.27
C GLY A 63 -32.42 -19.81 -9.74
N SER A 64 -32.93 -19.33 -10.87
CA SER A 64 -34.28 -19.70 -11.35
C SER A 64 -34.34 -21.00 -12.16
N ASP A 65 -33.18 -21.47 -12.65
CA ASP A 65 -33.01 -22.65 -13.49
C ASP A 65 -32.26 -23.80 -12.79
N ILE A 66 -32.05 -23.69 -11.47
CA ILE A 66 -31.48 -24.71 -10.57
C ILE A 66 -32.39 -24.94 -9.36
N SER A 67 -32.25 -26.05 -8.65
CA SER A 67 -33.02 -26.32 -7.41
C SER A 67 -32.20 -27.01 -6.34
N ASN A 68 -31.71 -26.22 -5.41
CA ASN A 68 -31.13 -26.73 -4.17
C ASN A 68 -32.19 -27.39 -3.27
N VAL A 69 -31.92 -28.62 -2.83
CA VAL A 69 -32.63 -29.32 -1.74
C VAL A 69 -32.64 -28.48 -0.45
N SER A 70 -31.55 -27.76 -0.17
CA SER A 70 -31.42 -26.92 1.03
C SER A 70 -32.07 -25.52 0.91
N GLY A 71 -32.62 -25.20 -0.26
CA GLY A 71 -33.18 -23.90 -0.61
C GLY A 71 -32.18 -22.96 -1.28
N PRO A 72 -32.64 -21.79 -1.75
CA PRO A 72 -31.85 -20.93 -2.64
C PRO A 72 -30.63 -20.34 -1.95
N TYR A 73 -29.58 -20.09 -2.73
CA TYR A 73 -28.43 -19.31 -2.30
C TYR A 73 -28.82 -17.86 -1.98
N LEU A 74 -28.12 -17.26 -1.01
CA LEU A 74 -28.37 -15.92 -0.48
C LEU A 74 -27.08 -15.12 -0.44
N GLY A 75 -27.14 -13.83 -0.79
CA GLY A 75 -26.01 -12.90 -0.59
C GLY A 75 -24.97 -12.85 -1.71
N ALA A 76 -25.28 -13.36 -2.91
CA ALA A 76 -24.49 -13.11 -4.12
C ALA A 76 -24.39 -11.60 -4.42
N LEU A 77 -23.32 -11.20 -5.11
CA LEU A 77 -23.08 -9.86 -5.61
C LEU A 77 -23.84 -9.63 -6.92
N GLY A 78 -25.08 -9.20 -6.79
CA GLY A 78 -25.94 -8.90 -7.92
C GLY A 78 -26.99 -9.98 -8.09
N SER A 79 -27.24 -10.37 -9.33
CA SER A 79 -28.32 -11.28 -9.71
C SER A 79 -27.83 -12.62 -10.25
N HIS A 80 -26.56 -12.73 -10.65
CA HIS A 80 -26.00 -13.92 -11.24
C HIS A 80 -24.74 -14.36 -10.52
N TYR A 81 -24.52 -15.67 -10.51
CA TYR A 81 -23.37 -16.33 -9.90
C TYR A 81 -23.08 -17.63 -10.67
N TRP A 82 -22.01 -18.32 -10.32
CA TRP A 82 -21.75 -19.67 -10.84
C TRP A 82 -22.21 -20.72 -9.83
N ALA A 83 -22.86 -21.77 -10.32
CA ALA A 83 -23.32 -22.90 -9.51
C ALA A 83 -22.94 -24.24 -10.17
N ALA A 84 -22.79 -25.25 -9.34
CA ALA A 84 -22.41 -26.60 -9.70
C ALA A 84 -23.13 -27.63 -8.82
N GLU A 85 -23.61 -28.71 -9.42
CA GLU A 85 -24.18 -29.89 -8.78
C GLU A 85 -24.16 -31.04 -9.80
N ASP A 86 -23.82 -32.26 -9.36
CA ASP A 86 -23.76 -33.46 -10.22
C ASP A 86 -22.94 -33.23 -11.51
N THR A 87 -21.68 -32.84 -11.34
CA THR A 87 -20.80 -32.35 -12.39
C THR A 87 -20.40 -33.41 -13.41
N ASP A 88 -20.48 -34.70 -13.08
CA ASP A 88 -20.22 -35.81 -13.99
C ASP A 88 -21.47 -36.32 -14.73
N ASP A 89 -22.59 -35.59 -14.65
CA ASP A 89 -23.80 -35.97 -15.37
C ASP A 89 -23.59 -36.06 -16.90
N ASN A 90 -24.29 -37.03 -17.50
CA ASN A 90 -24.17 -37.37 -18.92
C ASN A 90 -24.97 -36.42 -19.84
N GLY A 91 -25.77 -35.51 -19.28
CA GLY A 91 -26.29 -34.32 -19.94
C GLY A 91 -25.23 -33.24 -20.16
N GLY A 92 -24.13 -33.29 -19.40
CA GLY A 92 -22.88 -32.58 -19.64
C GLY A 92 -21.91 -33.36 -20.55
N ASP A 93 -20.63 -33.36 -20.19
CA ASP A 93 -19.58 -34.13 -20.89
C ASP A 93 -19.16 -35.42 -20.15
N GLY A 94 -19.81 -35.74 -19.02
CA GLY A 94 -19.53 -36.91 -18.20
C GLY A 94 -18.19 -36.87 -17.45
N LEU A 95 -17.53 -35.71 -17.39
CA LEU A 95 -16.29 -35.52 -16.63
C LEU A 95 -16.57 -34.76 -15.34
N ASP A 96 -16.22 -35.34 -14.22
CA ASP A 96 -16.56 -34.76 -12.93
C ASP A 96 -15.86 -33.43 -12.63
N GLU A 97 -14.54 -33.38 -12.84
CA GLU A 97 -13.78 -32.16 -12.62
C GLU A 97 -14.13 -31.11 -13.68
N LYS A 98 -14.87 -30.09 -13.26
CA LYS A 98 -15.18 -28.90 -14.07
C LYS A 98 -14.24 -27.78 -13.72
N SER A 99 -13.92 -26.94 -14.70
CA SER A 99 -13.06 -25.78 -14.47
C SER A 99 -13.54 -24.53 -15.17
N ILE A 100 -13.14 -23.37 -14.61
CA ILE A 100 -13.20 -22.08 -15.27
C ILE A 100 -11.80 -21.48 -15.24
N VAL A 101 -11.27 -21.14 -16.42
CA VAL A 101 -10.00 -20.42 -16.54
C VAL A 101 -10.28 -18.97 -16.89
N PHE A 102 -9.67 -18.07 -16.13
CA PHE A 102 -9.79 -16.62 -16.34
C PHE A 102 -8.62 -16.10 -17.20
N PRO A 103 -8.78 -14.96 -17.88
CA PRO A 103 -7.69 -14.29 -18.59
C PRO A 103 -6.55 -13.90 -17.66
N SER A 104 -5.39 -13.64 -18.25
CA SER A 104 -4.28 -13.05 -17.52
C SER A 104 -4.61 -11.62 -17.10
N ILE A 105 -4.38 -11.32 -15.83
CA ILE A 105 -4.55 -10.02 -15.19
C ILE A 105 -3.16 -9.40 -15.02
N ASP A 106 -2.98 -8.16 -15.47
CA ASP A 106 -1.77 -7.39 -15.24
C ASP A 106 -1.71 -6.98 -13.76
N ILE A 107 -0.65 -7.41 -13.09
CA ILE A 107 -0.35 -7.07 -11.69
C ILE A 107 0.99 -6.35 -11.56
N SER A 108 1.58 -5.94 -12.69
CA SER A 108 2.83 -5.22 -12.71
C SER A 108 2.70 -3.90 -11.96
N GLY A 109 3.66 -3.62 -11.07
CA GLY A 109 3.60 -2.42 -10.23
C GLY A 109 2.54 -2.48 -9.13
N TYR A 110 2.09 -3.66 -8.70
CA TYR A 110 1.26 -3.85 -7.51
C TYR A 110 1.89 -4.81 -6.49
N GLU A 111 1.68 -4.52 -5.21
CA GLU A 111 2.12 -5.29 -4.05
C GLU A 111 0.95 -5.53 -3.10
N GLN A 112 1.16 -6.38 -2.08
CA GLN A 112 0.12 -6.71 -1.09
C GLN A 112 -1.18 -7.20 -1.78
N LEU A 113 -1.01 -8.07 -2.79
CA LEU A 113 -2.11 -8.61 -3.57
C LEU A 113 -2.98 -9.52 -2.71
N VAL A 114 -4.29 -9.33 -2.78
CA VAL A 114 -5.31 -10.12 -2.09
C VAL A 114 -6.33 -10.59 -3.11
N PHE A 115 -6.43 -11.90 -3.28
CA PHE A 115 -7.57 -12.52 -3.93
C PHE A 115 -8.71 -12.64 -2.92
N SER A 116 -9.94 -12.38 -3.35
CA SER A 116 -11.13 -12.67 -2.56
C SER A 116 -12.25 -13.22 -3.42
N GLY A 117 -13.12 -14.05 -2.85
CA GLY A 117 -14.31 -14.54 -3.53
C GLY A 117 -15.42 -14.88 -2.54
N LEU A 118 -16.66 -14.83 -3.02
CA LEU A 118 -17.83 -15.34 -2.30
C LEU A 118 -18.02 -16.81 -2.64
N PHE A 119 -18.16 -17.65 -1.61
CA PHE A 119 -18.40 -19.09 -1.77
C PHE A 119 -19.58 -19.54 -0.92
N ALA A 120 -20.39 -20.44 -1.46
CA ALA A 120 -21.55 -21.00 -0.81
C ALA A 120 -21.63 -22.50 -1.09
N ALA A 121 -22.23 -23.21 -0.14
CA ALA A 121 -22.54 -24.62 -0.27
C ALA A 121 -23.92 -24.86 0.34
N GLY A 122 -24.77 -25.58 -0.38
CA GLY A 122 -26.03 -26.03 0.16
C GLY A 122 -25.84 -27.20 1.12
N ASN A 123 -26.96 -27.78 1.51
CA ASN A 123 -27.03 -29.00 2.29
C ASN A 123 -26.28 -28.98 3.64
N GLU A 124 -26.54 -27.94 4.43
CA GLU A 124 -25.86 -27.62 5.69
C GLU A 124 -26.29 -28.49 6.90
N GLY A 125 -26.84 -29.68 6.66
CA GLY A 125 -27.45 -30.53 7.70
C GLY A 125 -26.48 -30.97 8.81
N GLY A 126 -25.18 -30.79 8.59
CA GLY A 126 -24.12 -31.32 9.45
C GLY A 126 -23.75 -32.75 9.06
N PRO A 127 -22.87 -33.41 9.84
CA PRO A 127 -22.37 -34.75 9.54
C PRO A 127 -23.49 -35.78 9.42
N GLY A 128 -23.49 -36.57 8.34
CA GLY A 128 -24.50 -37.58 8.02
C GLY A 128 -25.84 -37.03 7.55
N ALA A 129 -25.97 -35.71 7.41
CA ALA A 129 -27.14 -35.05 6.85
C ALA A 129 -26.79 -34.09 5.70
N SER A 130 -25.51 -33.72 5.56
CA SER A 130 -24.91 -33.11 4.37
C SER A 130 -24.59 -34.24 3.37
N ASN A 131 -24.23 -33.92 2.12
CA ASN A 131 -24.02 -34.94 1.08
C ASN A 131 -22.63 -34.85 0.44
N TYR A 132 -21.67 -34.10 1.00
CA TYR A 132 -20.34 -34.01 0.39
C TYR A 132 -19.46 -35.18 0.82
N ASP A 133 -18.77 -35.78 -0.14
CA ASP A 133 -17.89 -36.92 0.03
C ASP A 133 -16.41 -36.50 -0.07
N ALA A 134 -15.49 -37.43 0.19
CA ALA A 134 -14.06 -37.14 0.24
C ALA A 134 -13.46 -36.63 -1.09
N SER A 135 -14.18 -36.80 -2.20
CA SER A 135 -13.83 -36.34 -3.53
C SER A 135 -14.15 -34.87 -3.77
N ASP A 136 -15.12 -34.31 -3.04
CA ASP A 136 -15.76 -33.06 -3.42
C ASP A 136 -14.98 -31.83 -3.00
N TYR A 137 -14.99 -30.83 -3.88
CA TYR A 137 -14.31 -29.57 -3.58
C TYR A 137 -14.72 -28.41 -4.47
N ILE A 138 -14.39 -27.22 -3.97
CA ILE A 138 -14.08 -26.05 -4.80
C ILE A 138 -12.61 -25.69 -4.57
N ARG A 139 -11.81 -25.63 -5.63
CA ARG A 139 -10.40 -25.20 -5.56
C ARG A 139 -10.18 -23.98 -6.43
N VAL A 140 -9.45 -23.02 -5.88
CA VAL A 140 -8.98 -21.84 -6.61
C VAL A 140 -7.48 -21.95 -6.74
N TYR A 141 -7.00 -21.84 -7.96
CA TYR A 141 -5.59 -21.80 -8.31
C TYR A 141 -5.20 -20.44 -8.87
N TYR A 142 -3.93 -20.09 -8.70
CA TYR A 142 -3.29 -19.01 -9.42
C TYR A 142 -2.04 -19.49 -10.18
N SER A 143 -1.70 -18.77 -11.23
CA SER A 143 -0.48 -18.96 -12.03
C SER A 143 0.18 -17.61 -12.32
N LEU A 144 1.48 -17.50 -12.02
CA LEU A 144 2.29 -16.30 -12.33
C LEU A 144 3.09 -16.43 -13.63
N ASN A 145 2.90 -17.52 -14.38
CA ASN A 145 3.66 -17.84 -15.59
C ASN A 145 2.75 -18.26 -16.75
N GLY A 146 1.58 -17.63 -16.87
CA GLY A 146 0.67 -17.84 -17.99
C GLY A 146 0.08 -19.25 -18.06
N GLY A 147 -0.17 -19.87 -16.91
CA GLY A 147 -0.80 -21.19 -16.81
C GLY A 147 0.17 -22.38 -16.93
N ALA A 148 1.48 -22.16 -16.98
CA ALA A 148 2.46 -23.24 -17.07
C ALA A 148 2.61 -24.02 -15.74
N THR A 149 2.45 -23.34 -14.60
CA THR A 149 2.35 -23.96 -13.27
C THR A 149 1.27 -23.29 -12.45
N TRP A 150 0.58 -24.08 -11.63
CA TRP A 150 -0.53 -23.64 -10.79
C TRP A 150 -0.22 -23.87 -9.31
N GLN A 151 -0.67 -22.96 -8.46
CA GLN A 151 -0.58 -23.04 -6.99
C GLN A 151 -1.95 -22.78 -6.37
N ASN A 152 -2.24 -23.42 -5.24
CA ASN A 152 -3.49 -23.19 -4.51
C ASN A 152 -3.56 -21.76 -3.95
N VAL A 153 -4.72 -21.14 -4.08
CA VAL A 153 -5.12 -19.92 -3.37
C VAL A 153 -6.05 -20.28 -2.23
N LEU A 154 -7.08 -21.08 -2.52
CA LEU A 154 -8.17 -21.42 -1.63
C LEU A 154 -8.68 -22.82 -1.99
N TRP A 155 -9.05 -23.60 -1.00
CA TRP A 155 -9.66 -24.92 -1.19
C TRP A 155 -10.78 -25.07 -0.16
N CYS A 156 -12.00 -25.34 -0.63
CA CYS A 156 -13.07 -25.85 0.20
C CYS A 156 -13.21 -27.35 -0.06
N SER A 157 -13.11 -28.16 1.00
CA SER A 157 -13.18 -29.63 0.97
C SER A 157 -14.15 -30.12 2.04
N TYR A 158 -14.47 -31.41 2.01
CA TYR A 158 -15.31 -32.04 3.02
C TYR A 158 -14.71 -31.94 4.44
N GLU A 159 -15.57 -31.84 5.45
CA GLU A 159 -15.22 -31.86 6.88
C GLU A 159 -15.20 -33.31 7.39
N ASN A 160 -14.03 -33.90 7.60
CA ASN A 160 -13.93 -35.28 8.05
C ASN A 160 -14.41 -35.47 9.51
N HIS A 161 -15.56 -36.11 9.71
CA HIS A 161 -16.10 -36.46 11.03
C HIS A 161 -15.91 -37.94 11.42
N GLY A 162 -14.97 -38.63 10.77
CA GLY A 162 -14.62 -40.02 11.05
C GLY A 162 -14.98 -40.99 9.93
N ASP A 163 -15.60 -40.48 8.85
CA ASP A 163 -15.70 -41.15 7.56
C ASP A 163 -15.51 -40.13 6.42
N GLY A 164 -15.71 -40.58 5.17
CA GLY A 164 -15.47 -39.79 3.97
C GLY A 164 -16.74 -39.55 3.16
N SER A 165 -17.90 -39.58 3.79
CA SER A 165 -19.18 -39.49 3.10
C SER A 165 -20.24 -38.70 3.86
N ASN A 166 -21.11 -37.99 3.13
CA ASN A 166 -22.22 -37.24 3.72
C ASN A 166 -21.77 -36.20 4.75
N GLU A 167 -20.65 -35.54 4.46
CA GLU A 167 -20.01 -34.57 5.33
C GLU A 167 -20.31 -33.13 4.89
N PRO A 168 -20.18 -32.14 5.78
CA PRO A 168 -20.26 -30.72 5.42
C PRO A 168 -19.06 -30.27 4.57
N MET A 169 -19.19 -29.13 3.89
CA MET A 169 -18.11 -28.49 3.13
C MET A 169 -17.50 -27.33 3.93
N GLY A 170 -16.17 -27.25 4.04
CA GLY A 170 -15.46 -26.22 4.80
C GLY A 170 -14.10 -25.85 4.20
N LEU A 171 -13.43 -24.86 4.78
CA LEU A 171 -12.13 -24.39 4.29
C LEU A 171 -10.99 -25.35 4.69
N ASP A 172 -10.19 -25.74 3.69
CA ASP A 172 -8.93 -26.47 3.79
C ASP A 172 -7.77 -25.45 3.61
N LEU A 173 -7.03 -25.18 4.70
CA LEU A 173 -5.97 -24.17 4.76
C LEU A 173 -4.59 -24.75 4.45
N ASP A 174 -4.38 -26.04 4.64
CA ASP A 174 -3.10 -26.71 4.39
C ASP A 174 -3.04 -27.46 3.05
N PHE A 175 -4.17 -27.54 2.36
CA PHE A 175 -4.36 -28.11 1.04
C PHE A 175 -4.09 -29.61 0.98
N ASP A 176 -4.48 -30.35 2.03
CA ASP A 176 -4.33 -31.81 2.10
C ASP A 176 -5.58 -32.59 1.63
N GLY A 177 -6.67 -31.89 1.33
CA GLY A 177 -7.94 -32.45 0.91
C GLY A 177 -8.97 -32.62 2.00
N GLN A 178 -8.74 -32.09 3.20
CA GLN A 178 -9.70 -32.11 4.31
C GLN A 178 -9.88 -30.70 4.88
N ALA A 179 -11.11 -30.33 5.20
CA ALA A 179 -11.34 -29.07 5.90
C ALA A 179 -10.70 -29.10 7.30
N ASP A 180 -9.87 -28.10 7.61
CA ASP A 180 -8.99 -28.12 8.79
C ASP A 180 -9.71 -27.92 10.12
N THR A 181 -10.80 -27.14 10.09
CA THR A 181 -11.49 -26.73 11.32
C THR A 181 -12.97 -27.03 11.25
N ILE A 182 -13.36 -28.15 11.87
CA ILE A 182 -14.75 -28.59 11.98
C ILE A 182 -15.66 -27.45 12.47
N GLY A 183 -16.67 -27.12 11.65
CA GLY A 183 -17.70 -26.13 11.93
C GLY A 183 -17.22 -24.67 11.95
N ILE A 184 -15.95 -24.39 11.67
CA ILE A 184 -15.41 -23.03 11.53
C ILE A 184 -15.06 -22.84 10.05
N HIS A 185 -15.58 -21.77 9.43
CA HIS A 185 -15.51 -21.58 7.98
C HIS A 185 -16.26 -22.64 7.15
N ARG A 186 -17.20 -23.36 7.79
CA ARG A 186 -18.19 -24.19 7.09
C ARG A 186 -18.98 -23.34 6.11
N LEU A 187 -19.05 -23.79 4.86
CA LEU A 187 -19.86 -23.15 3.85
C LEU A 187 -21.36 -23.30 4.17
N SER A 188 -22.14 -22.34 3.69
CA SER A 188 -23.59 -22.34 3.82
C SER A 188 -24.19 -21.77 2.55
N ARG A 189 -25.51 -21.87 2.39
CA ARG A 189 -26.27 -21.27 1.29
C ARG A 189 -26.15 -19.75 1.30
N THR A 190 -25.68 -19.16 2.40
CA THR A 190 -25.30 -17.75 2.41
C THR A 190 -23.87 -17.65 1.94
N PHE A 191 -23.64 -16.92 0.85
CA PHE A 191 -22.31 -16.62 0.34
C PHE A 191 -21.42 -16.00 1.42
N GLN A 192 -20.23 -16.59 1.59
CA GLN A 192 -19.23 -16.17 2.56
C GLN A 192 -18.00 -15.66 1.82
N LEU A 193 -17.48 -14.51 2.27
CA LEU A 193 -16.28 -13.91 1.70
C LEU A 193 -15.04 -14.57 2.31
N PHE A 194 -14.18 -15.11 1.45
CA PHE A 194 -12.84 -15.53 1.80
C PHE A 194 -11.81 -14.67 1.08
N SER A 195 -10.71 -14.36 1.77
CA SER A 195 -9.64 -13.52 1.25
C SER A 195 -8.28 -14.13 1.56
N VAL A 196 -7.40 -14.22 0.56
CA VAL A 196 -6.07 -14.81 0.67
C VAL A 196 -5.05 -13.92 -0.03
N SER A 197 -3.91 -13.69 0.62
CA SER A 197 -2.80 -12.96 0.01
C SER A 197 -2.07 -13.82 -1.01
N ILE A 198 -1.74 -13.25 -2.17
CA ILE A 198 -0.93 -13.92 -3.20
C ILE A 198 0.37 -13.14 -3.45
N PRO A 199 1.43 -13.79 -3.97
CA PRO A 199 2.68 -13.10 -4.28
C PRO A 199 2.52 -12.05 -5.41
N ALA A 200 3.33 -11.00 -5.35
CA ALA A 200 3.46 -10.03 -6.45
C ALA A 200 4.13 -10.64 -7.70
N GLY A 201 3.95 -9.99 -8.85
CA GLY A 201 4.48 -10.42 -10.14
C GLY A 201 4.13 -9.44 -11.26
N ASP A 202 4.34 -9.85 -12.51
CA ASP A 202 3.95 -9.03 -13.68
C ASP A 202 2.53 -9.37 -14.16
N SER A 203 2.14 -10.63 -14.04
CA SER A 203 0.81 -11.11 -14.43
C SER A 203 0.36 -12.26 -13.55
N VAL A 204 -0.94 -12.40 -13.34
CA VAL A 204 -1.55 -13.56 -12.69
C VAL A 204 -2.72 -14.08 -13.52
N GLN A 205 -2.90 -15.39 -13.51
CA GLN A 205 -4.07 -16.06 -14.06
C GLN A 205 -4.74 -16.87 -12.96
N PHE A 206 -6.06 -16.88 -12.90
CA PHE A 206 -6.82 -17.72 -11.98
C PHE A 206 -7.51 -18.87 -12.70
N ARG A 207 -7.70 -19.98 -11.98
CA ARG A 207 -8.51 -21.11 -12.39
C ARG A 207 -9.31 -21.59 -11.20
N ILE A 208 -10.60 -21.83 -11.37
CA ILE A 208 -11.43 -22.52 -10.38
C ILE A 208 -11.70 -23.92 -10.89
N GLU A 209 -11.61 -24.91 -10.01
CA GLU A 209 -11.99 -26.30 -10.26
C GLU A 209 -13.07 -26.71 -9.26
N VAL A 210 -14.07 -27.44 -9.73
CA VAL A 210 -15.17 -27.98 -8.93
C VAL A 210 -15.32 -29.47 -9.20
N HIS A 211 -15.60 -30.23 -8.15
CA HIS A 211 -15.93 -31.64 -8.17
C HIS A 211 -17.11 -31.88 -7.24
N ALA A 212 -18.19 -32.44 -7.77
CA ALA A 212 -19.44 -32.74 -7.10
C ALA A 212 -20.17 -33.85 -7.89
N GLU A 213 -20.00 -35.09 -7.48
CA GLU A 213 -20.37 -36.31 -8.22
C GLU A 213 -21.78 -36.87 -7.90
N SER A 214 -22.62 -36.10 -7.19
CA SER A 214 -23.98 -36.51 -6.88
C SER A 214 -24.98 -35.34 -6.85
N SER A 215 -26.21 -35.64 -7.24
CA SER A 215 -27.39 -34.83 -6.89
C SER A 215 -27.38 -34.48 -5.39
N SER A 216 -27.61 -33.20 -5.06
CA SER A 216 -27.56 -32.54 -3.75
C SER A 216 -26.19 -32.07 -3.23
N GLU A 217 -25.12 -32.14 -4.02
CA GLU A 217 -23.82 -31.50 -3.74
C GLU A 217 -23.77 -30.08 -4.31
N GLU A 218 -24.56 -29.22 -3.68
CA GLU A 218 -24.91 -27.88 -4.15
C GLU A 218 -23.77 -26.86 -3.90
N LEU A 219 -22.90 -26.59 -4.88
CA LEU A 219 -21.78 -25.66 -4.76
C LEU A 219 -21.99 -24.36 -5.56
N ALA A 220 -21.60 -23.21 -5.00
CA ALA A 220 -21.66 -21.94 -5.74
C ALA A 220 -20.54 -20.96 -5.37
N PHE A 221 -20.16 -20.11 -6.32
CA PHE A 221 -19.18 -19.04 -6.12
C PHE A 221 -19.52 -17.79 -6.94
N ASP A 222 -19.08 -16.64 -6.44
CA ASP A 222 -19.35 -15.32 -7.00
C ASP A 222 -18.29 -14.28 -6.57
N ALA A 223 -18.32 -13.09 -7.17
CA ALA A 223 -17.55 -11.91 -6.78
C ALA A 223 -16.04 -12.18 -6.61
N LEU A 224 -15.46 -12.93 -7.54
CA LEU A 224 -14.03 -13.20 -7.59
C LEU A 224 -13.30 -11.89 -7.87
N ARG A 225 -12.40 -11.50 -6.98
CA ARG A 225 -11.78 -10.18 -7.02
C ARG A 225 -10.30 -10.29 -6.71
N LEU A 226 -9.51 -9.50 -7.42
CA LEU A 226 -8.12 -9.26 -7.10
C LEU A 226 -7.94 -7.79 -6.75
N GLU A 227 -7.35 -7.54 -5.59
CA GLU A 227 -7.04 -6.19 -5.15
C GLU A 227 -5.56 -6.09 -4.78
N GLY A 228 -4.95 -4.94 -5.03
CA GLY A 228 -3.54 -4.70 -4.76
C GLY A 228 -3.27 -3.25 -4.38
N ASN A 229 -2.19 -3.02 -3.64
CA ASN A 229 -1.66 -1.68 -3.47
C ASN A 229 -0.74 -1.41 -4.66
N PRO A 230 -0.86 -0.26 -5.36
CA PRO A 230 0.19 0.14 -6.27
C PRO A 230 1.52 0.07 -5.53
N VAL A 231 2.47 -0.69 -6.08
CA VAL A 231 3.88 -0.48 -5.78
C VAL A 231 4.08 0.95 -6.17
N LEU A 232 4.18 1.79 -5.14
CA LEU A 232 4.80 3.07 -5.27
C LEU A 232 6.25 2.77 -5.60
N SER A 233 6.50 2.46 -6.87
CA SER A 233 7.76 2.81 -7.46
C SER A 233 7.82 4.30 -7.20
N ALA A 234 8.69 4.68 -6.28
CA ALA A 234 9.46 5.88 -6.52
C ALA A 234 10.00 5.68 -7.93
N VAL A 235 9.25 6.10 -8.94
CA VAL A 235 9.84 6.36 -10.23
C VAL A 235 10.63 7.60 -9.88
N PRO A 236 11.97 7.54 -9.81
CA PRO A 236 12.72 8.77 -9.84
C PRO A 236 12.47 9.32 -11.24
N TYR A 237 11.34 10.00 -11.45
CA TYR A 237 11.23 10.92 -12.56
C TYR A 237 12.22 12.02 -12.22
N ALA A 238 13.37 11.80 -12.83
CA ALA A 238 14.56 12.58 -12.87
C ALA A 238 14.21 14.03 -13.15
N THR A 239 14.89 14.95 -12.45
CA THR A 239 14.67 16.40 -12.46
C THR A 239 13.55 16.88 -11.54
N ASN A 240 13.55 18.19 -11.28
CA ASN A 240 12.49 18.88 -10.56
C ASN A 240 11.23 19.07 -11.43
N ALA A 241 10.86 18.08 -12.26
CA ALA A 241 9.76 18.11 -13.20
C ALA A 241 8.88 16.85 -13.11
N LEU A 242 7.58 17.00 -13.37
CA LEU A 242 6.55 15.97 -13.29
C LEU A 242 6.11 15.57 -14.69
N HIS A 243 6.36 14.34 -15.11
CA HIS A 243 6.13 13.94 -16.51
C HIS A 243 4.83 13.18 -16.77
N HIS A 244 4.20 12.61 -15.75
CA HIS A 244 2.92 11.90 -15.86
C HIS A 244 2.00 12.23 -14.69
N THR A 245 0.70 12.15 -14.92
CA THR A 245 -0.31 12.26 -13.86
C THR A 245 -0.41 10.94 -13.11
N ASP A 246 -0.74 11.01 -11.82
CA ASP A 246 -0.64 9.92 -10.83
C ASP A 246 0.79 9.40 -10.54
N SER A 247 1.82 10.15 -10.94
CA SER A 247 3.21 9.86 -10.58
C SER A 247 3.56 10.25 -9.14
N LEU A 248 4.30 9.38 -8.46
CA LEU A 248 4.98 9.68 -7.21
C LEU A 248 6.39 10.21 -7.49
N TRP A 249 6.69 11.43 -7.03
CA TRP A 249 8.06 11.91 -6.88
C TRP A 249 8.54 11.63 -5.45
N PHE A 250 9.74 11.09 -5.27
CA PHE A 250 10.27 10.73 -3.96
C PHE A 250 11.76 11.05 -3.83
N CYS A 251 12.15 11.60 -2.68
CA CYS A 251 13.53 11.89 -2.30
C CYS A 251 13.78 11.53 -0.83
N SER A 252 14.53 10.45 -0.59
CA SER A 252 14.98 10.05 0.76
C SER A 252 16.35 10.62 1.15
N PHE A 253 17.05 11.30 0.25
CA PHE A 253 18.43 11.76 0.46
C PHE A 253 19.49 10.65 0.74
N ASP A 254 19.10 9.38 0.90
CA ASP A 254 20.01 8.25 1.18
C ASP A 254 20.77 7.75 -0.04
N THR A 255 20.21 7.99 -1.22
CA THR A 255 20.69 7.45 -2.49
C THR A 255 20.61 8.50 -3.58
N ALA A 256 21.20 8.19 -4.73
CA ALA A 256 21.12 9.05 -5.90
C ALA A 256 19.66 9.23 -6.35
N LEU A 257 19.30 10.47 -6.66
CA LEU A 257 18.05 10.86 -7.30
C LEU A 257 18.39 11.76 -8.49
N THR A 258 18.30 11.24 -9.71
CA THR A 258 18.73 11.92 -10.93
C THR A 258 18.19 13.35 -11.03
N GLY A 259 19.09 14.32 -11.23
CA GLY A 259 18.77 15.76 -11.32
C GLY A 259 18.56 16.46 -9.97
N ILE A 260 18.58 15.71 -8.87
CA ILE A 260 18.49 16.23 -7.49
C ILE A 260 19.78 15.93 -6.72
N LEU A 261 20.27 14.70 -6.77
CA LEU A 261 21.47 14.20 -6.08
C LEU A 261 22.11 13.08 -6.91
N GLY A 262 23.42 13.09 -7.15
CA GLY A 262 24.10 11.96 -7.81
C GLY A 262 24.54 10.83 -6.89
N SER A 263 24.42 11.01 -5.56
CA SER A 263 24.71 10.03 -4.52
C SER A 263 23.86 10.32 -3.28
N ALA A 264 24.05 9.54 -2.20
CA ALA A 264 23.60 9.93 -0.87
C ALA A 264 23.99 11.39 -0.55
N PHE A 265 23.10 12.15 0.08
CA PHE A 265 23.37 13.55 0.43
C PHE A 265 24.56 13.62 1.40
N SER A 266 25.59 14.34 0.99
CA SER A 266 26.87 14.41 1.70
C SER A 266 27.00 15.63 2.61
N GLY A 267 26.08 16.60 2.48
CA GLY A 267 26.19 17.89 3.16
C GLY A 267 27.30 18.78 2.60
N ALA A 268 27.87 18.44 1.44
CA ALA A 268 28.99 19.18 0.84
C ALA A 268 28.56 20.44 0.04
N GLY A 269 27.28 20.80 0.09
CA GLY A 269 26.77 22.00 -0.57
C GLY A 269 25.65 21.76 -1.57
N LEU A 270 25.36 22.84 -2.32
CA LEU A 270 24.41 22.83 -3.43
C LEU A 270 25.12 23.18 -4.75
N SER A 271 24.65 22.60 -5.86
CA SER A 271 25.19 22.83 -7.20
C SER A 271 24.11 22.88 -8.27
N SER A 272 24.36 23.65 -9.32
CA SER A 272 23.50 23.79 -10.49
C SER A 272 23.54 22.58 -11.44
N ASP A 273 24.63 21.80 -11.41
CA ASP A 273 24.89 20.64 -12.29
C ASP A 273 24.87 19.28 -11.55
N SER A 274 24.55 19.30 -10.25
CA SER A 274 24.17 18.19 -9.33
C SER A 274 24.84 16.80 -9.47
N SER A 275 26.09 16.66 -9.92
CA SER A 275 26.71 15.33 -10.04
C SER A 275 26.99 14.66 -8.69
N ASP A 276 27.25 15.42 -7.63
CA ASP A 276 27.57 14.88 -6.28
C ASP A 276 27.07 15.79 -5.13
N LEU A 277 26.31 16.84 -5.45
CA LEU A 277 25.81 17.85 -4.53
C LEU A 277 24.29 17.99 -4.66
N LEU A 278 23.64 18.58 -3.66
CA LEU A 278 22.21 18.85 -3.71
C LEU A 278 21.91 19.84 -4.83
N SER A 279 20.94 19.52 -5.69
CA SER A 279 20.58 20.37 -6.82
C SER A 279 20.05 21.72 -6.33
N SER A 280 20.81 22.79 -6.56
CA SER A 280 20.34 24.16 -6.37
C SER A 280 19.31 24.54 -7.44
N GLN A 281 19.10 23.73 -8.46
CA GLN A 281 17.96 23.89 -9.36
C GLN A 281 16.65 23.45 -8.70
N ALA A 282 16.69 22.64 -7.65
CA ALA A 282 15.50 22.15 -6.96
C ALA A 282 15.33 22.78 -5.57
N PHE A 283 16.44 22.93 -4.84
CA PHE A 283 16.46 23.39 -3.46
C PHE A 283 17.03 24.79 -3.32
N ARG A 284 16.49 25.52 -2.35
CA ARG A 284 16.99 26.83 -1.93
C ARG A 284 16.91 26.95 -0.41
N ILE A 285 18.03 27.30 0.21
CA ILE A 285 18.18 27.54 1.64
C ILE A 285 18.27 29.04 1.91
N LEU A 286 17.49 29.51 2.89
CA LEU A 286 17.41 30.90 3.34
C LEU A 286 17.75 31.03 4.82
N GLY A 287 18.27 32.19 5.21
CA GLY A 287 18.50 32.59 6.59
C GLY A 287 19.85 32.15 7.14
N LEU A 288 20.80 31.72 6.32
CA LEU A 288 22.17 31.43 6.74
C LEU A 288 23.02 32.71 6.76
N SER A 289 24.03 32.75 7.63
CA SER A 289 24.87 33.93 7.86
C SER A 289 25.80 34.26 6.68
N ASP A 290 26.28 33.22 5.98
CA ASP A 290 27.00 33.36 4.71
C ASP A 290 26.07 33.82 3.55
N GLY A 291 24.76 33.79 3.76
CA GLY A 291 23.75 34.38 2.88
C GLY A 291 22.70 33.41 2.36
N ASN A 292 21.70 33.98 1.71
CA ASN A 292 20.64 33.22 1.05
C ASN A 292 21.15 32.61 -0.25
N THR A 293 20.85 31.33 -0.45
CA THR A 293 21.06 30.70 -1.76
C THR A 293 20.06 31.24 -2.79
N GLN A 294 20.35 31.00 -4.07
CA GLN A 294 19.48 31.24 -5.23
C GLN A 294 19.39 29.95 -6.05
N PHE A 295 18.30 29.79 -6.81
CA PHE A 295 18.19 28.63 -7.69
C PHE A 295 19.20 28.69 -8.82
N GLY A 296 19.87 27.57 -9.11
CA GLY A 296 20.80 27.43 -10.23
C GLY A 296 22.19 28.03 -10.02
N ASN A 297 22.59 28.27 -8.78
CA ASN A 297 23.95 28.74 -8.42
C ASN A 297 24.72 27.68 -7.60
N GLU A 298 26.02 27.91 -7.41
CA GLU A 298 26.93 27.05 -6.64
C GLU A 298 27.12 27.53 -5.20
N TYR A 299 27.09 26.60 -4.24
CA TYR A 299 27.27 26.84 -2.81
C TYR A 299 28.00 25.67 -2.14
N THR A 300 29.33 25.65 -2.22
CA THR A 300 30.15 24.47 -1.88
C THR A 300 31.08 24.66 -0.67
N SER A 301 30.84 25.70 0.15
CA SER A 301 31.65 26.01 1.32
C SER A 301 30.82 26.75 2.38
N GLY A 302 31.37 26.93 3.58
CA GLY A 302 30.71 27.74 4.62
C GLY A 302 29.44 27.11 5.17
N ASP A 303 28.45 27.94 5.52
CA ASP A 303 27.18 27.51 6.12
C ASP A 303 26.37 26.60 5.19
N TRP A 304 26.62 26.62 3.88
CA TRP A 304 25.92 25.75 2.92
C TRP A 304 26.50 24.34 2.85
N ALA A 305 27.70 24.11 3.38
CA ALA A 305 28.46 22.88 3.15
C ALA A 305 29.16 22.40 4.43
N ARG A 306 28.41 22.09 5.49
CA ARG A 306 28.98 21.64 6.77
C ARG A 306 29.33 20.15 6.80
N GLY A 307 28.89 19.38 5.81
CA GLY A 307 29.20 17.97 5.66
C GLY A 307 28.28 17.02 6.43
N LEU A 308 28.72 15.78 6.55
CA LEU A 308 28.04 14.70 7.26
C LEU A 308 28.20 14.83 8.78
N SER A 309 27.12 14.64 9.53
CA SER A 309 27.15 14.64 10.99
C SER A 309 26.05 13.78 11.63
N ASP A 310 26.22 13.46 12.91
CA ASP A 310 25.19 12.85 13.76
C ASP A 310 24.23 13.89 14.41
N GLY A 311 24.46 15.19 14.17
CA GLY A 311 23.68 16.31 14.70
C GLY A 311 24.20 16.93 15.99
N THR A 312 25.34 16.49 16.53
CA THR A 312 25.93 17.04 17.77
C THR A 312 26.64 18.39 17.57
N ASP A 313 26.69 18.91 16.34
CA ASP A 313 27.45 20.11 16.02
C ASP A 313 26.91 21.34 16.76
N THR A 314 27.81 22.27 17.05
CA THR A 314 27.47 23.57 17.65
C THR A 314 27.52 24.72 16.66
N LEU A 315 28.06 24.49 15.46
CA LEU A 315 28.10 25.48 14.38
C LEU A 315 26.79 25.46 13.59
N GLY A 316 26.29 26.65 13.26
CA GLY A 316 25.11 26.78 12.43
C GLY A 316 25.37 26.42 10.97
N GLY A 317 24.35 25.92 10.27
CA GLY A 317 24.43 25.67 8.84
C GLY A 317 23.66 24.45 8.35
N LEU A 318 23.87 24.14 7.07
CA LEU A 318 23.35 23.00 6.35
C LEU A 318 24.27 21.80 6.50
N TYR A 319 23.70 20.69 6.95
CA TYR A 319 24.37 19.42 7.17
C TYR A 319 23.64 18.30 6.43
N ALA A 320 24.34 17.23 6.11
CA ALA A 320 23.71 15.92 5.96
C ALA A 320 23.72 15.27 7.34
N PHE A 321 22.57 15.20 8.02
CA PHE A 321 22.53 14.46 9.28
C PHE A 321 22.26 12.98 9.05
N GLU A 322 22.75 12.14 9.95
CA GLU A 322 22.53 10.69 9.96
C GLU A 322 21.92 10.25 11.29
N SER A 323 20.74 9.63 11.23
CA SER A 323 19.98 9.25 12.42
C SER A 323 20.40 7.89 12.97
N GLY A 324 21.64 7.71 13.44
CA GLY A 324 22.13 6.55 14.22
C GLY A 324 22.08 5.14 13.57
N THR A 325 21.24 4.95 12.54
CA THR A 325 21.20 3.81 11.62
C THR A 325 22.06 4.20 10.44
N MET A 326 23.11 3.43 10.15
CA MET A 326 23.99 3.73 9.04
C MET A 326 23.20 3.76 7.73
N GLY A 327 23.25 4.88 7.02
CA GLY A 327 22.64 5.06 5.70
C GLY A 327 21.43 6.00 5.63
N ASN A 328 20.79 6.36 6.76
CA ASN A 328 19.62 7.25 6.73
C ASN A 328 20.04 8.73 6.80
N ARG A 329 20.08 9.41 5.64
CA ARG A 329 20.50 10.80 5.44
C ARG A 329 19.29 11.71 5.43
N MET A 330 19.43 12.86 6.08
CA MET A 330 18.42 13.93 6.01
C MET A 330 19.05 15.25 5.60
N LEU A 331 18.25 16.09 4.94
CA LEU A 331 18.59 17.49 4.67
C LEU A 331 18.49 18.28 5.99
N GLY A 332 19.62 18.37 6.68
CA GLY A 332 19.72 18.84 8.05
C GLY A 332 20.07 20.32 8.17
N ILE A 333 19.54 20.96 9.19
CA ILE A 333 19.90 22.31 9.63
C ILE A 333 20.27 22.26 11.11
N ARG A 334 21.44 22.82 11.44
CA ARG A 334 21.76 23.27 12.79
C ARG A 334 21.46 24.76 12.88
N PRO A 335 20.40 25.20 13.56
CA PRO A 335 20.18 26.63 13.77
C PRO A 335 21.21 27.20 14.75
N SER A 336 21.55 28.48 14.57
CA SER A 336 22.38 29.26 15.49
C SER A 336 21.73 30.63 15.73
N GLY A 337 22.38 31.52 16.49
CA GLY A 337 21.93 32.92 16.61
C GLY A 337 22.05 33.72 15.30
N GLN A 338 22.84 33.24 14.34
CA GLN A 338 23.07 33.90 13.05
C GLN A 338 22.52 33.09 11.87
N ASP A 339 22.25 31.79 12.09
CA ASP A 339 21.84 30.85 11.06
C ASP A 339 20.45 30.30 11.34
N PHE A 340 19.60 30.40 10.35
CA PHE A 340 18.27 29.79 10.31
C PHE A 340 17.31 30.22 11.43
N ALA A 341 17.52 31.41 12.01
CA ALA A 341 16.72 31.97 13.10
C ALA A 341 16.24 33.42 12.79
N PRO A 342 15.34 33.65 11.82
CA PRO A 342 14.56 32.66 11.06
C PRO A 342 15.21 32.24 9.73
N GLY A 343 14.85 31.06 9.23
CA GLY A 343 15.31 30.53 7.94
C GLY A 343 14.23 29.72 7.22
N ALA A 344 14.54 29.29 6.00
CA ALA A 344 13.63 28.40 5.27
C ALA A 344 14.36 27.49 4.27
N ILE A 345 13.85 26.26 4.14
CA ILE A 345 14.13 25.37 3.01
C ILE A 345 12.98 25.52 2.02
N LEU A 346 13.30 25.77 0.76
CA LEU A 346 12.36 25.77 -0.35
C LEU A 346 12.71 24.63 -1.30
N PHE A 347 11.68 23.94 -1.77
CA PHE A 347 11.75 22.96 -2.84
C PHE A 347 10.81 23.40 -3.96
N ARG A 348 11.27 23.38 -5.22
CA ARG A 348 10.42 23.66 -6.38
C ARG A 348 10.29 22.43 -7.26
N VAL A 349 9.10 22.25 -7.83
CA VAL A 349 8.79 21.21 -8.81
C VAL A 349 7.91 21.80 -9.92
N GLU A 350 8.13 21.41 -11.16
CA GLU A 350 7.44 21.89 -12.35
C GLU A 350 6.48 20.84 -12.90
N ASN A 351 5.27 21.26 -13.30
CA ASN A 351 4.33 20.38 -13.98
C ASN A 351 4.69 20.24 -15.46
N GLN A 352 5.21 19.08 -15.88
CA GLN A 352 5.49 18.75 -17.28
C GLN A 352 4.58 17.65 -17.84
N THR A 353 3.43 17.39 -17.19
CA THR A 353 2.57 16.25 -17.53
C THR A 353 1.77 16.47 -18.82
N GLY A 354 1.70 17.71 -19.31
CA GLY A 354 0.82 18.12 -20.41
C GLY A 354 -0.61 18.45 -19.98
N HIS A 355 -0.94 18.26 -18.69
CA HIS A 355 -2.28 18.41 -18.13
C HIS A 355 -2.30 19.39 -16.94
N ILE A 356 -3.49 19.80 -16.49
CA ILE A 356 -3.63 20.63 -15.27
C ILE A 356 -3.74 19.71 -14.06
N ILE A 357 -2.79 19.81 -13.13
CA ILE A 357 -2.83 19.12 -11.84
C ILE A 357 -3.83 19.80 -10.92
N ARG A 358 -4.75 19.02 -10.35
CA ARG A 358 -5.83 19.51 -9.48
C ARG A 358 -5.64 19.18 -8.01
N HIS A 359 -5.01 18.04 -7.73
CA HIS A 359 -4.82 17.52 -6.39
C HIS A 359 -3.35 17.26 -6.13
N VAL A 360 -2.88 17.69 -4.97
CA VAL A 360 -1.50 17.49 -4.51
C VAL A 360 -1.54 16.82 -3.15
N TRP A 361 -0.84 15.71 -3.03
CA TRP A 361 -0.63 14.99 -1.79
C TRP A 361 0.87 14.91 -1.53
N ILE A 362 1.32 15.50 -0.41
CA ILE A 362 2.72 15.55 -0.01
C ILE A 362 2.85 14.78 1.30
N THR A 363 3.88 13.94 1.40
CA THR A 363 4.36 13.42 2.68
C THR A 363 5.84 13.75 2.86
N PHE A 364 6.26 13.91 4.11
CA PHE A 364 7.68 14.06 4.47
C PHE A 364 7.87 13.76 5.95
N THR A 365 9.09 13.44 6.34
CA THR A 365 9.49 13.27 7.73
C THR A 365 10.29 14.47 8.19
N ILE A 366 9.92 15.04 9.34
CA ILE A 366 10.79 15.97 10.08
C ILE A 366 11.44 15.20 11.21
N TYR A 367 12.77 15.15 11.20
CA TYR A 367 13.57 14.68 12.30
C TYR A 367 14.00 15.85 13.17
N THR A 368 13.95 15.67 14.48
CA THR A 368 14.35 16.68 15.47
C THR A 368 15.19 16.02 16.54
N ARG A 369 16.29 16.67 16.92
CA ARG A 369 17.12 16.29 18.05
C ARG A 369 16.94 17.35 19.13
N ASN A 370 16.21 17.00 20.20
CA ASN A 370 15.86 17.91 21.31
C ASN A 370 17.06 18.27 22.19
N ASP A 371 18.07 18.94 21.64
CA ASP A 371 19.30 19.35 22.32
C ASP A 371 19.45 20.87 22.48
N GLY A 372 18.42 21.63 22.07
CA GLY A 372 18.24 23.05 22.31
C GLY A 372 17.36 23.33 23.52
N GLU A 373 17.60 24.45 24.19
CA GLU A 373 16.71 24.93 25.27
C GLU A 373 15.38 25.47 24.72
N ALA A 374 15.41 26.04 23.52
CA ALA A 374 14.24 26.64 22.89
C ALA A 374 13.52 25.65 21.98
N SER A 375 12.20 25.54 22.18
CA SER A 375 11.29 24.90 21.25
C SER A 375 11.11 25.75 19.99
N GLU A 376 11.16 25.12 18.82
CA GLU A 376 11.15 25.76 17.51
C GLU A 376 9.94 25.39 16.67
N SER A 377 9.45 26.36 15.89
CA SER A 377 8.29 26.17 15.01
C SER A 377 8.70 26.14 13.54
N ILE A 378 8.48 25.01 12.88
CA ILE A 378 8.65 24.84 11.44
C ILE A 378 7.27 24.92 10.80
N ALA A 379 6.98 26.03 10.13
CA ALA A 379 5.74 26.23 9.40
C ALA A 379 5.86 25.76 7.94
N PHE A 380 4.93 24.90 7.51
CA PHE A 380 4.84 24.42 6.14
C PHE A 380 3.88 25.25 5.31
N SER A 381 4.30 25.58 4.09
CA SER A 381 3.49 26.37 3.16
C SER A 381 3.80 26.04 1.71
N SER A 382 2.84 26.32 0.84
CA SER A 382 2.95 26.07 -0.61
C SER A 382 2.53 27.31 -1.40
N ARG A 383 3.08 27.48 -2.60
CA ARG A 383 2.53 28.40 -3.62
C ARG A 383 2.64 27.82 -5.02
N THR A 384 1.77 28.26 -5.92
CA THR A 384 1.90 28.03 -7.36
C THR A 384 2.30 29.32 -8.04
N GLY A 385 3.27 29.23 -8.96
CA GLY A 385 3.75 30.37 -9.74
C GLY A 385 4.15 31.59 -8.89
N ALA A 386 3.57 32.75 -9.21
CA ALA A 386 3.85 34.03 -8.58
C ALA A 386 2.99 34.34 -7.34
N GLU A 387 2.13 33.41 -6.89
CA GLU A 387 1.25 33.64 -5.75
C GLU A 387 2.03 33.81 -4.42
N SER A 388 1.35 34.37 -3.43
CA SER A 388 1.80 34.35 -2.04
C SER A 388 1.76 32.92 -1.47
N PHE A 389 2.68 32.61 -0.55
CA PHE A 389 2.66 31.34 0.18
C PHE A 389 1.39 31.19 1.01
N ARG A 390 0.72 30.04 0.85
CA ARG A 390 -0.44 29.62 1.64
C ARG A 390 0.01 28.62 2.69
N GLY A 391 -0.31 28.88 3.96
CA GLY A 391 0.00 27.98 5.07
C GLY A 391 -0.76 26.66 4.97
N ARG A 392 -0.14 25.57 5.42
CA ARG A 392 -0.66 24.21 5.37
C ARG A 392 -0.41 23.53 6.72
N ALA A 393 -1.28 23.80 7.69
CA ALA A 393 -1.07 23.46 9.09
C ALA A 393 -0.78 21.98 9.37
N SER A 394 -1.28 21.05 8.54
CA SER A 394 -0.99 19.62 8.68
C SER A 394 0.49 19.27 8.42
N GLY A 395 1.25 20.17 7.81
CA GLY A 395 2.70 20.07 7.62
C GLY A 395 3.53 20.77 8.69
N ASP A 396 2.91 21.51 9.62
CA ASP A 396 3.63 22.26 10.65
C ASP A 396 4.24 21.29 11.69
N HIS A 397 5.39 21.66 12.24
CA HIS A 397 6.07 20.94 13.32
C HIS A 397 6.52 21.91 14.41
N GLN A 398 6.43 21.45 15.65
CA GLN A 398 6.99 22.13 16.81
C GLN A 398 7.96 21.17 17.49
N SER A 399 9.22 21.58 17.65
CA SER A 399 10.17 20.79 18.42
C SER A 399 9.83 20.84 19.92
N PRO A 400 10.16 19.81 20.71
CA PRO A 400 10.01 19.87 22.16
C PRO A 400 10.95 20.90 22.81
N GLY A 401 10.73 21.17 24.09
CA GLY A 401 11.66 21.89 24.96
C GLY A 401 11.28 21.63 26.43
N PRO A 402 12.20 21.78 27.40
CA PRO A 402 13.60 22.16 27.24
C PRO A 402 14.48 21.00 26.72
N SER A 403 15.77 21.27 26.59
CA SER A 403 16.77 20.33 26.08
C SER A 403 16.79 19.01 26.84
N MET A 404 17.18 17.94 26.13
CA MET A 404 17.37 16.60 26.67
C MET A 404 18.85 16.22 26.60
N VAL A 405 19.42 15.80 27.74
CA VAL A 405 20.78 15.24 27.78
C VAL A 405 20.81 13.97 26.93
N ASN A 406 21.76 13.87 26.00
CA ASN A 406 21.88 12.78 25.03
C ASN A 406 20.61 12.60 24.18
N ALA A 407 20.01 13.71 23.73
CA ALA A 407 18.81 13.70 22.91
C ALA A 407 18.96 12.75 21.70
N PRO A 408 18.07 11.75 21.55
CA PRO A 408 17.98 10.96 20.34
C PRO A 408 17.30 11.77 19.23
N TRP A 409 17.46 11.32 17.99
CA TRP A 409 16.63 11.77 16.88
C TRP A 409 15.20 11.28 17.06
N GLN A 410 14.24 12.18 16.92
CA GLN A 410 12.81 11.90 16.94
C GLN A 410 12.21 12.27 15.59
N SER A 411 11.45 11.37 14.98
CA SER A 411 10.79 11.61 13.70
C SER A 411 9.33 12.03 13.89
N SER A 412 8.84 12.85 12.96
CA SER A 412 7.46 13.25 12.85
C SER A 412 7.08 13.29 11.37
N GLN A 413 6.38 12.24 10.93
CA GLN A 413 5.83 12.21 9.57
C GLN A 413 4.68 13.20 9.44
N LYS A 414 4.64 13.91 8.31
CA LYS A 414 3.62 14.89 7.95
C LYS A 414 2.94 14.48 6.68
N THR A 415 1.64 14.76 6.61
CA THR A 415 0.83 14.58 5.41
C THR A 415 0.07 15.85 5.12
N VAL A 416 0.19 16.34 3.88
CA VAL A 416 -0.46 17.56 3.43
C VAL A 416 -1.20 17.27 2.14
N ARG A 417 -2.49 17.60 2.12
CA ARG A 417 -3.34 17.48 0.94
C ARG A 417 -3.95 18.83 0.63
N PHE A 418 -3.94 19.21 -0.65
CA PHE A 418 -4.64 20.40 -1.09
C PHE A 418 -4.99 20.36 -2.57
N ASN A 419 -6.00 21.17 -2.90
CA ASN A 419 -6.36 21.41 -4.28
C ASN A 419 -5.61 22.63 -4.81
N THR A 420 -5.23 22.57 -6.07
CA THR A 420 -4.61 23.67 -6.81
C THR A 420 -5.01 23.59 -8.28
N ALA A 421 -4.72 24.60 -9.07
CA ALA A 421 -4.77 24.50 -10.53
C ALA A 421 -3.36 24.78 -11.03
N LEU A 422 -2.52 23.74 -11.09
CA LEU A 422 -1.14 23.86 -11.54
C LEU A 422 -1.09 23.48 -13.02
N ALA A 423 -1.03 24.47 -13.90
CA ALA A 423 -1.01 24.24 -15.34
C ALA A 423 0.32 23.63 -15.80
N HIS A 424 0.32 23.03 -17.00
CA HIS A 424 1.56 22.58 -17.63
C HIS A 424 2.55 23.75 -17.78
N GLY A 425 3.81 23.53 -17.40
CA GLY A 425 4.89 24.50 -17.33
C GLY A 425 4.90 25.35 -16.05
N GLU A 426 3.90 25.24 -15.17
CA GLU A 426 3.89 25.97 -13.90
C GLU A 426 4.64 25.25 -12.80
N GLN A 427 5.12 26.02 -11.82
CA GLN A 427 5.88 25.52 -10.68
C GLN A 427 5.05 25.53 -9.39
N LEU A 428 5.11 24.42 -8.66
CA LEU A 428 4.76 24.33 -7.26
C LEU A 428 6.01 24.55 -6.41
N ILE A 429 5.93 25.44 -5.42
CA ILE A 429 7.02 25.70 -4.47
C ILE A 429 6.54 25.37 -3.07
N LEU A 430 7.23 24.43 -2.43
CA LEU A 430 7.06 24.04 -1.03
C LEU A 430 8.05 24.80 -0.15
N ARG A 431 7.67 25.11 1.08
CA ARG A 431 8.51 25.84 2.02
C ARG A 431 8.32 25.35 3.45
N TRP A 432 9.42 24.94 4.07
CA TRP A 432 9.56 24.69 5.50
C TRP A 432 10.31 25.86 6.11
N ARG A 433 9.63 26.65 6.95
CA ARG A 433 10.17 27.88 7.51
C ARG A 433 10.30 27.76 9.03
N ASN A 434 11.50 27.91 9.56
CA ASN A 434 11.67 28.15 10.99
C ASN A 434 11.27 29.59 11.30
N ASN A 435 10.21 29.76 12.09
CA ASN A 435 9.68 31.06 12.49
C ASN A 435 10.30 31.57 13.80
N THR A 436 11.12 30.78 14.46
CA THR A 436 11.75 31.14 15.73
C THR A 436 12.79 32.24 15.50
N GLY A 437 12.64 33.35 16.23
CA GLY A 437 13.60 34.45 16.22
C GLY A 437 14.82 34.18 17.10
N ASP A 438 15.82 35.07 17.04
CA ASP A 438 16.96 34.96 17.93
C ASP A 438 16.65 35.41 19.36
N TYR A 439 16.48 34.47 20.29
CA TYR A 439 16.21 34.73 21.71
C TYR A 439 17.39 34.39 22.63
N GLY A 440 18.59 34.11 22.08
CA GLY A 440 19.80 33.83 22.86
C GLY A 440 19.81 32.46 23.56
N GLN A 441 18.94 31.54 23.14
CA GLN A 441 18.88 30.15 23.61
C GLN A 441 19.36 29.21 22.51
N SER A 442 19.93 28.05 22.90
CA SER A 442 20.24 26.98 21.95
C SER A 442 18.96 26.43 21.33
N ARG A 443 19.09 25.95 20.10
CA ARG A 443 18.02 25.44 19.24
C ARG A 443 18.33 23.99 18.86
N ASP A 444 17.28 23.28 18.50
CA ASP A 444 17.35 21.87 18.14
C ASP A 444 17.93 21.73 16.73
N ALA A 445 18.76 20.70 16.53
CA ALA A 445 19.03 20.25 15.18
C ALA A 445 17.76 19.60 14.60
N TRP A 446 17.46 19.88 13.33
CA TRP A 446 16.34 19.24 12.65
C TRP A 446 16.69 18.95 11.19
N GLY A 447 15.97 18.01 10.58
CA GLY A 447 16.19 17.64 9.18
C GLY A 447 14.91 17.20 8.47
N LEU A 448 14.90 17.42 7.16
CA LEU A 448 13.86 16.95 6.25
C LEU A 448 14.30 15.63 5.61
N ASP A 449 13.40 14.66 5.58
CA ASP A 449 13.63 13.35 5.00
C ASP A 449 12.36 12.80 4.34
N ASP A 450 12.48 11.73 3.55
CA ASP A 450 11.37 11.00 2.91
C ASP A 450 10.35 11.91 2.20
N LEU A 451 10.81 12.93 1.47
CA LEU A 451 9.92 13.85 0.78
C LEU A 451 9.26 13.15 -0.40
N SER A 452 7.94 12.96 -0.32
CA SER A 452 7.13 12.40 -1.38
C SER A 452 6.06 13.38 -1.85
N ILE A 453 5.78 13.39 -3.16
CA ILE A 453 4.72 14.19 -3.76
C ILE A 453 3.98 13.38 -4.82
N GLN A 454 2.67 13.26 -4.65
CA GLN A 454 1.74 12.65 -5.59
C GLN A 454 0.78 13.70 -6.15
N PHE A 455 0.43 13.56 -7.42
CA PHE A 455 -0.42 14.49 -8.17
C PHE A 455 -1.54 13.76 -8.88
N SER A 456 -2.73 14.38 -8.98
CA SER A 456 -3.82 13.82 -9.79
C SER A 456 -4.64 14.90 -10.51
N GLU A 457 -5.23 14.52 -11.65
CA GLU A 457 -6.13 15.35 -12.48
C GLU A 457 -7.59 15.29 -12.01
N GLU A 458 -8.01 14.16 -11.43
CA GLU A 458 -9.39 13.90 -11.03
C GLU A 458 -9.59 14.10 -9.52
N PRO A 459 -10.78 14.54 -9.07
CA PRO A 459 -11.11 14.53 -7.65
C PRO A 459 -11.04 13.10 -7.14
N VAL A 460 -10.25 12.88 -6.08
CA VAL A 460 -10.32 11.65 -5.29
C VAL A 460 -11.79 11.40 -5.01
N CYS A 461 -12.32 10.32 -5.58
CA CYS A 461 -13.73 9.97 -5.43
C CYS A 461 -14.00 9.87 -3.92
N PRO A 462 -14.90 10.69 -3.34
CA PRO A 462 -15.23 10.53 -1.94
C PRO A 462 -15.96 9.19 -1.83
N CYS A 463 -15.28 8.18 -1.30
CA CYS A 463 -15.92 6.93 -0.90
C CYS A 463 -17.14 7.29 -0.04
N SER A 464 -18.33 7.02 -0.56
CA SER A 464 -19.58 7.17 0.15
C SER A 464 -19.69 6.05 1.17
N TYR A 465 -19.58 6.45 2.45
CA TYR A 465 -19.98 5.83 3.71
C TYR A 465 -20.01 4.31 3.86
#